data_AF-A0A536IBP8-F1
#
_entry.id   AF-A0A536IBP8-F1
#
_cell.length_a   1.000
_cell.length_b   1.000
_cell.length_c   1.000
_cell.angle_alpha   90.00
_cell.angle_beta   90.00
_cell.angle_gamma   90.00
#
_symmetry.space_group_name_H-M   'P 1'
#
loop_
_entity.id
_entity.type
_entity.pdbx_description
1 polymer ?
#
loop_
_entity_poly.entity_id
_entity_poly.type
_entity_poly.pdbx_seq_one_letter_code
_entity_poly.pdbx_strand_id
1 'polypeptide(L)'
;MTQGASRRFPIRYAIQRWKDGIWFYGSFFIILMVLVGVNLLQKHPIASFIPVLLLDAGILVTFWLMRTFSYVEISDEALRVRYLFRHVELPYTALSRVRRQPLEVAFQPAERRRFVNRFVRRLAKEPAAYIRLDRRQRDLVEQTERQLGPRLVVGADVVVPIVGVDEFVAEMKGRLRGPAS
;
A
#
# COMPACT_ATOMS: atom_id res chain seq x y z
N MET A 1 21.11 -23.43 -5.79
CA MET A 1 20.63 -22.08 -5.42
C MET A 1 19.11 -22.09 -5.47
N THR A 2 18.46 -22.52 -4.39
CA THR A 2 17.00 -22.58 -4.31
C THR A 2 16.48 -21.15 -4.12
N GLN A 3 15.86 -20.59 -5.16
CA GLN A 3 15.06 -19.37 -5.06
C GLN A 3 13.94 -19.66 -4.05
N GLY A 4 14.12 -19.24 -2.80
CA GLY A 4 13.03 -19.23 -1.85
C GLY A 4 11.93 -18.35 -2.41
N ALA A 5 10.73 -18.90 -2.49
CA ALA A 5 9.59 -18.25 -3.12
C ALA A 5 9.25 -16.97 -2.35
N SER A 6 9.76 -15.82 -2.80
CA SER A 6 9.36 -14.53 -2.22
C SER A 6 7.93 -14.23 -2.65
N ARG A 7 7.03 -14.18 -1.67
CA ARG A 7 5.60 -13.98 -1.94
C ARG A 7 5.20 -12.55 -1.66
N ARG A 8 4.58 -11.91 -2.67
CA ARG A 8 4.16 -10.51 -2.62
C ARG A 8 2.67 -10.38 -2.42
N PHE A 9 2.29 -9.54 -1.46
CA PHE A 9 0.93 -9.22 -1.09
C PHE A 9 0.68 -7.72 -1.33
N PRO A 10 -0.11 -7.34 -2.35
CA PRO A 10 -0.38 -5.95 -2.67
C PRO A 10 -1.13 -5.21 -1.55
N ILE A 11 -0.77 -3.95 -1.31
CA ILE A 11 -1.42 -3.11 -0.29
C ILE A 11 -2.71 -2.50 -0.85
N ARG A 12 -3.81 -2.71 -0.14
CA ARG A 12 -5.16 -2.28 -0.56
C ARG A 12 -5.32 -0.77 -0.67
N TYR A 13 -4.59 0.01 0.14
CA TYR A 13 -4.60 1.47 0.01
C TYR A 13 -4.21 1.96 -1.39
N ALA A 14 -3.19 1.34 -2.00
CA ALA A 14 -2.72 1.73 -3.32
C ALA A 14 -3.69 1.26 -4.42
N ILE A 15 -4.25 0.05 -4.26
CA ILE A 15 -5.28 -0.47 -5.18
C ILE A 15 -6.53 0.40 -5.16
N GLN A 16 -7.01 0.78 -3.98
CA GLN A 16 -8.20 1.61 -3.85
C GLN A 16 -7.97 3.00 -4.44
N ARG A 17 -6.79 3.58 -4.23
CA ARG A 17 -6.43 4.86 -4.85
C ARG A 17 -6.38 4.79 -6.37
N TRP A 18 -5.86 3.70 -6.93
CA TRP A 18 -5.93 3.46 -8.38
C TRP A 18 -7.37 3.32 -8.88
N LYS A 19 -8.20 2.51 -8.18
CA LYS A 19 -9.61 2.33 -8.55
C LYS A 19 -10.38 3.64 -8.51
N ASP A 20 -10.15 4.49 -7.52
CA ASP A 20 -10.82 5.79 -7.45
C ASP A 20 -10.25 6.79 -8.47
N GLY A 21 -8.93 6.77 -8.70
CA GLY A 21 -8.25 7.66 -9.64
C GLY A 21 -8.57 7.35 -11.10
N ILE A 22 -8.64 6.07 -11.49
CA ILE A 22 -8.86 5.67 -12.88
C ILE A 22 -10.22 6.13 -13.40
N TRP A 23 -11.28 6.11 -12.57
CA TRP A 23 -12.60 6.57 -13.01
C TRP A 23 -12.61 8.07 -13.28
N PHE A 24 -11.99 8.87 -12.40
CA PHE A 24 -11.98 10.32 -12.55
C PHE A 24 -11.01 10.78 -13.65
N TYR A 25 -9.72 10.46 -13.49
CA TYR A 25 -8.68 10.90 -14.42
C TYR A 25 -8.72 10.14 -15.74
N GLY A 26 -9.13 8.88 -15.74
CA GLY A 26 -9.27 8.10 -16.98
C GLY A 26 -10.40 8.60 -17.85
N SER A 27 -11.55 8.98 -17.26
CA SER A 27 -12.65 9.57 -18.05
C SER A 27 -12.24 10.92 -18.65
N PHE A 28 -11.60 11.76 -17.84
CA PHE A 28 -11.10 13.06 -18.30
C PHE A 28 -10.05 12.91 -19.40
N PHE A 29 -9.11 11.97 -19.25
CA PHE A 29 -8.10 11.65 -20.26
C PHE A 29 -8.73 11.19 -21.59
N ILE A 30 -9.76 10.33 -21.55
CA ILE A 30 -10.46 9.86 -22.76
C ILE A 30 -11.16 11.03 -23.45
N ILE A 31 -11.89 11.87 -22.70
CA ILE A 31 -12.55 13.06 -23.26
C ILE A 31 -11.52 13.97 -23.93
N LEU A 32 -10.37 14.18 -23.29
CA LEU A 32 -9.32 15.04 -23.81
C LEU A 32 -8.67 14.46 -25.08
N MET A 33 -8.46 13.14 -25.14
CA MET A 33 -8.03 12.46 -26.37
C MET A 33 -9.03 12.66 -27.51
N VAL A 34 -10.33 12.53 -27.24
CA VAL A 34 -11.38 12.74 -28.25
C VAL A 34 -11.36 14.20 -28.75
N LEU A 35 -11.27 15.17 -27.84
CA LEU A 35 -11.18 16.59 -28.19
C LEU A 35 -9.95 16.90 -29.05
N VAL A 36 -8.79 16.33 -28.71
CA VAL A 36 -7.57 16.47 -29.50
C VAL A 36 -7.75 15.85 -30.89
N GLY A 37 -8.33 14.66 -30.97
CA GLY A 37 -8.61 13.98 -32.25
C GLY A 37 -9.56 14.78 -33.15
N VAL A 38 -10.65 15.32 -32.59
CA VAL A 38 -11.61 16.17 -33.33
C VAL A 38 -10.94 17.45 -33.81
N ASN A 39 -10.17 18.13 -32.95
CA ASN A 39 -9.46 19.35 -33.34
C ASN A 39 -8.40 19.08 -34.41
N LEU A 40 -7.71 17.94 -34.36
CA LEU A 40 -6.78 17.51 -35.42
C LEU A 40 -7.50 17.34 -36.77
N LEU A 41 -8.66 16.68 -36.79
CA LEU A 41 -9.47 16.52 -37.99
C LEU A 41 -9.96 17.87 -38.56
N GLN A 42 -10.30 18.80 -37.68
CA GLN A 42 -10.74 20.15 -38.03
C GLN A 42 -9.58 21.12 -38.30
N LYS A 43 -8.33 20.67 -38.19
CA LYS A 43 -7.09 21.47 -38.35
C LYS A 43 -7.01 22.68 -37.39
N HIS A 44 -7.67 22.58 -36.24
CA HIS A 44 -7.57 23.59 -35.18
C HIS A 44 -6.29 23.42 -34.36
N PRO A 45 -5.77 24.51 -33.74
CA PRO A 45 -4.57 24.44 -32.92
C PRO A 45 -4.79 23.57 -31.68
N ILE A 46 -4.00 22.50 -31.55
CA ILE A 46 -4.07 21.57 -30.40
C ILE A 46 -3.02 21.84 -29.32
N ALA A 47 -2.13 22.82 -29.52
CA ALA A 47 -0.98 23.05 -28.65
C ALA A 47 -1.36 23.25 -27.17
N SER A 48 -2.52 23.85 -26.91
CA SER A 48 -3.03 24.08 -25.56
C SER A 48 -3.53 22.81 -24.84
N PHE A 49 -3.91 21.77 -25.59
CA PHE A 49 -4.40 20.51 -25.01
C PHE A 49 -3.27 19.55 -24.65
N ILE A 50 -2.11 19.65 -25.32
CA ILE A 50 -0.97 18.75 -25.11
C ILE A 50 -0.47 18.76 -23.65
N PRO A 51 -0.24 19.92 -23.00
CA PRO A 51 0.21 19.93 -21.61
C PRO A 51 -0.78 19.28 -20.64
N VAL A 52 -2.09 19.51 -20.85
CA VAL A 52 -3.14 18.94 -20.00
C VAL A 52 -3.20 17.41 -20.19
N LEU A 53 -3.12 16.94 -21.43
CA LEU A 53 -3.08 15.51 -21.76
C LEU A 53 -1.89 14.80 -21.12
N LEU A 54 -0.71 15.42 -21.18
CA LEU A 54 0.50 14.88 -20.56
C LEU A 54 0.40 14.88 -19.02
N LEU A 55 -0.21 15.90 -18.43
CA LEU A 55 -0.41 15.99 -16.99
C LEU A 55 -1.36 14.88 -16.50
N ASP A 56 -2.48 14.66 -17.18
CA ASP A 56 -3.42 13.58 -16.84
C ASP A 56 -2.79 12.19 -17.01
N ALA A 57 -2.06 11.97 -18.12
CA ALA A 57 -1.31 10.74 -18.34
C ALA A 57 -0.29 10.52 -17.21
N GLY A 58 0.46 11.56 -16.82
CA GLY A 58 1.43 11.50 -15.74
C GLY A 58 0.80 11.14 -14.38
N ILE A 59 -0.38 11.69 -14.08
CA ILE A 59 -1.14 11.37 -12.85
C ILE A 59 -1.58 9.90 -12.86
N LEU A 60 -2.13 9.41 -13.98
CA LEU A 60 -2.54 8.02 -14.12
C LEU A 60 -1.35 7.07 -13.97
N VAL A 61 -0.24 7.36 -14.64
CA VAL A 61 1.00 6.59 -14.51
C VAL A 61 1.48 6.60 -13.05
N THR A 62 1.42 7.74 -12.36
CA THR A 62 1.80 7.83 -10.94
C THR A 62 0.95 6.92 -10.06
N PHE A 63 -0.38 6.89 -10.25
CA PHE A 63 -1.25 5.99 -9.49
C PHE A 63 -1.03 4.52 -9.84
N TRP A 64 -0.75 4.22 -11.11
CA TRP A 64 -0.41 2.89 -11.55
C TRP A 64 0.92 2.41 -10.92
N LEU A 65 1.96 3.24 -10.94
CA LEU A 65 3.24 2.95 -10.28
C LEU A 65 3.03 2.77 -8.77
N MET A 66 2.25 3.64 -8.13
CA MET A 66 1.92 3.51 -6.71
C MET A 66 1.28 2.15 -6.39
N ARG A 67 0.36 1.67 -7.24
CA ARG A 67 -0.23 0.32 -7.13
C ARG A 67 0.82 -0.78 -7.28
N THR A 68 1.75 -0.65 -8.22
CA THR A 68 2.76 -1.69 -8.50
C THR A 68 3.85 -1.76 -7.43
N PHE A 69 4.26 -0.61 -6.88
CA PHE A 69 5.35 -0.54 -5.88
C PHE A 69 4.90 -0.66 -4.42
N SER A 70 3.59 -0.69 -4.14
CA SER A 70 3.07 -0.80 -2.77
C SER A 70 2.67 -2.24 -2.45
N TYR A 71 3.59 -3.00 -1.85
CA TYR A 71 3.40 -4.41 -1.53
C TYR A 71 4.11 -4.76 -0.21
N VAL A 72 3.65 -5.84 0.41
CA VAL A 72 4.36 -6.54 1.48
C VAL A 72 4.95 -7.79 0.87
N GLU A 73 6.24 -8.03 1.09
CA GLU A 73 6.95 -9.19 0.58
C GLU A 73 7.48 -10.03 1.74
N ILE A 74 7.11 -11.30 1.75
CA ILE A 74 7.69 -12.30 2.65
C ILE A 74 8.97 -12.80 1.97
N SER A 75 10.13 -12.46 2.52
CA SER A 75 11.44 -12.99 2.11
C SER A 75 11.92 -14.03 3.12
N ASP A 76 12.98 -14.78 2.81
CA ASP A 76 13.50 -15.80 3.73
C ASP A 76 14.16 -15.23 4.97
N GLU A 77 14.80 -14.07 4.85
CA GLU A 77 15.54 -13.44 5.95
C GLU A 77 14.70 -12.44 6.75
N ALA A 78 13.81 -11.71 6.07
CA ALA A 78 13.04 -10.63 6.67
C ALA A 78 11.69 -10.41 5.98
N LEU A 79 10.77 -9.75 6.70
CA LEU A 79 9.53 -9.24 6.15
C LEU A 79 9.75 -7.83 5.60
N ARG A 80 9.54 -7.62 4.31
CA ARG A 80 9.68 -6.32 3.67
C ARG A 80 8.33 -5.65 3.50
N VAL A 81 8.20 -4.42 3.99
CA VAL A 81 7.02 -3.59 3.79
C VAL A 81 7.41 -2.40 2.92
N ARG A 82 6.90 -2.37 1.68
CA ARG A 82 7.13 -1.27 0.74
C ARG A 82 5.83 -0.52 0.49
N TYR A 83 5.84 0.78 0.73
CA TYR A 83 4.71 1.67 0.50
C TYR A 83 5.17 2.95 -0.22
N LEU A 84 4.91 3.01 -1.53
CA LEU A 84 5.51 3.98 -2.45
C LEU A 84 7.06 4.00 -2.36
N PHE A 85 7.63 5.16 -2.00
CA PHE A 85 9.06 5.42 -1.82
C PHE A 85 9.57 4.98 -0.43
N ARG A 86 8.67 4.64 0.49
CA ARG A 86 9.02 4.19 1.84
C ARG A 86 9.18 2.69 1.83
N HIS A 87 10.26 2.21 2.43
CA HIS A 87 10.54 0.79 2.59
C HIS A 87 11.05 0.56 4.01
N VAL A 88 10.64 -0.55 4.62
CA VAL A 88 11.16 -1.04 5.89
C VAL A 88 11.39 -2.54 5.74
N GLU A 89 12.51 -3.01 6.27
CA GLU A 89 12.80 -4.42 6.45
C GLU A 89 12.64 -4.76 7.94
N LEU A 90 11.78 -5.74 8.23
CA LEU A 90 11.49 -6.19 9.58
C LEU A 90 12.06 -7.60 9.75
N PRO A 91 13.14 -7.79 10.54
CA PRO A 91 13.69 -9.11 10.78
C PRO A 91 12.71 -9.97 11.57
N TYR A 92 12.61 -11.26 11.25
CA TYR A 92 11.65 -12.17 11.90
C TYR A 92 11.86 -12.27 13.41
N THR A 93 13.09 -12.12 13.88
CA THR A 93 13.44 -12.11 15.32
C THR A 93 12.83 -10.94 16.07
N ALA A 94 12.50 -9.84 15.38
CA ALA A 94 11.83 -8.68 15.96
C ALA A 94 10.30 -8.81 15.92
N LEU A 95 9.75 -9.85 15.29
CA LEU A 95 8.32 -10.06 15.17
C LEU A 95 7.81 -10.94 16.31
N SER A 96 6.96 -10.37 17.16
CA SER A 96 6.38 -11.10 18.29
C SER A 96 5.07 -11.83 17.93
N ARG A 97 4.26 -11.26 17.05
CA ARG A 97 2.95 -11.82 16.68
C ARG A 97 2.44 -11.26 15.37
N VAL A 98 1.79 -12.11 14.57
CA VAL A 98 1.03 -11.68 13.38
C VAL A 98 -0.41 -12.13 13.51
N ARG A 99 -1.36 -11.22 13.29
CA ARG A 99 -2.81 -11.50 13.38
C ARG A 99 -3.59 -10.76 12.28
N ARG A 100 -4.76 -11.32 11.95
CA ARG A 100 -5.76 -10.65 11.12
C ARG A 100 -6.71 -9.87 12.02
N GLN A 101 -6.92 -8.60 11.73
CA GLN A 101 -7.99 -7.80 12.34
C GLN A 101 -8.58 -6.81 11.32
N PRO A 102 -9.83 -6.35 11.50
CA PRO A 102 -10.40 -5.29 10.69
C PRO A 102 -9.58 -4.00 10.82
N LEU A 103 -9.39 -3.28 9.71
CA LEU A 103 -8.58 -2.07 9.67
C LEU A 103 -9.07 -0.97 10.64
N GLU A 104 -10.38 -0.89 10.86
CA GLU A 104 -11.00 0.08 11.77
C GLU A 104 -10.47 0.00 13.21
N VAL A 105 -10.05 -1.19 13.67
CA VAL A 105 -9.51 -1.39 15.02
C VAL A 105 -8.26 -0.54 15.24
N ALA A 106 -7.45 -0.33 14.20
CA ALA A 106 -6.26 0.52 14.29
C ALA A 106 -6.61 1.99 14.53
N PHE A 107 -7.77 2.45 14.07
CA PHE A 107 -8.17 3.85 14.06
C PHE A 107 -9.23 4.20 15.11
N GLN A 108 -9.58 3.26 16.00
CA GLN A 108 -10.46 3.52 17.14
C GLN A 108 -9.92 4.61 18.09
N PRO A 109 -8.60 4.66 18.41
CA PRO A 109 -8.06 5.71 19.27
C PRO A 109 -8.33 7.12 18.72
N ALA A 110 -8.76 8.03 19.58
CA ALA A 110 -9.21 9.37 19.19
C ALA A 110 -8.15 10.16 18.39
N GLU A 111 -6.89 10.07 18.79
CA GLU A 111 -5.74 10.72 18.14
C GLU A 111 -5.53 10.29 16.68
N ARG A 112 -6.00 9.09 16.31
CA ARG A 112 -5.79 8.52 14.97
C ARG A 112 -6.96 8.73 14.02
N ARG A 113 -8.10 9.22 14.52
CA ARG A 113 -9.27 9.57 13.69
C ARG A 113 -8.90 10.61 12.61
N ARG A 114 -7.93 11.48 12.89
CA ARG A 114 -7.39 12.46 11.91
C ARG A 114 -6.80 11.82 10.65
N PHE A 115 -6.35 10.56 10.73
CA PHE A 115 -5.77 9.85 9.59
C PHE A 115 -6.83 9.10 8.76
N VAL A 116 -8.09 9.11 9.20
CA VAL A 116 -9.21 8.44 8.54
C VAL A 116 -9.84 9.37 7.50
N ASN A 117 -9.33 9.31 6.27
CA ASN A 117 -9.97 9.94 5.11
C ASN A 117 -11.13 9.05 4.57
N ARG A 118 -12.00 9.59 3.72
CA ARG A 118 -13.06 8.88 2.98
C ARG A 118 -12.58 7.57 2.36
N PHE A 119 -11.37 7.56 1.81
CA PHE A 119 -10.75 6.34 1.27
C PHE A 119 -10.48 5.27 2.33
N VAL A 120 -9.99 5.66 3.50
CA VAL A 120 -9.73 4.74 4.63
C VAL A 120 -11.06 4.22 5.18
N ARG A 121 -12.08 5.07 5.26
CA ARG A 121 -13.44 4.66 5.71
C ARG A 121 -14.02 3.55 4.85
N ARG A 122 -13.80 3.58 3.53
CA ARG A 122 -14.24 2.49 2.62
C ARG A 122 -13.54 1.17 2.91
N LEU A 123 -12.28 1.22 3.34
CA LEU A 123 -11.46 0.05 3.68
C LEU A 123 -11.59 -0.38 5.15
N ALA A 124 -12.37 0.34 5.96
CA ALA A 124 -12.41 0.16 7.42
C ALA A 124 -12.81 -1.27 7.85
N LYS A 125 -13.77 -1.87 7.13
CA LYS A 125 -14.26 -3.23 7.36
C LYS A 125 -13.38 -4.31 6.72
N GLU A 126 -12.42 -3.92 5.89
CA GLU A 126 -11.57 -4.87 5.19
C GLU A 126 -10.50 -5.44 6.14
N PRO A 127 -10.08 -6.70 5.94
CA PRO A 127 -9.07 -7.31 6.77
C PRO A 127 -7.71 -6.65 6.54
N ALA A 128 -6.97 -6.45 7.63
CA ALA A 128 -5.59 -6.01 7.62
C ALA A 128 -4.69 -6.98 8.41
N ALA A 129 -3.42 -7.05 8.01
CA ALA A 129 -2.39 -7.74 8.74
C ALA A 129 -1.83 -6.83 9.83
N TYR A 130 -1.88 -7.30 11.08
CA TYR A 130 -1.30 -6.64 12.23
C TYR A 130 -0.06 -7.42 12.62
N ILE A 131 1.09 -6.79 12.40
CA ILE A 131 2.42 -7.35 12.65
C ILE A 131 2.97 -6.63 13.87
N ARG A 132 3.05 -7.34 15.00
CA ARG A 132 3.51 -6.77 16.26
C ARG A 132 5.00 -6.95 16.41
N LEU A 133 5.72 -5.85 16.51
CA LEU A 133 7.13 -5.79 16.84
C LEU A 133 7.36 -6.07 18.32
N ASP A 134 8.52 -6.63 18.67
CA ASP A 134 8.95 -6.77 20.05
C ASP A 134 9.15 -5.39 20.69
N ARG A 135 8.47 -5.15 21.80
CA ARG A 135 8.54 -3.90 22.56
C ARG A 135 9.92 -3.63 23.16
N ARG A 136 10.76 -4.67 23.28
CA ARG A 136 12.15 -4.53 23.74
C ARG A 136 13.02 -3.79 22.72
N GLN A 137 12.66 -3.85 21.44
CA GLN A 137 13.37 -3.17 20.36
C GLN A 137 12.74 -1.80 20.04
N ARG A 138 12.78 -0.88 21.02
CA ARG A 138 12.15 0.44 20.87
C ARG A 138 12.69 1.24 19.68
N ASP A 139 14.00 1.16 19.45
CA ASP A 139 14.65 1.86 18.34
C ASP A 139 14.09 1.41 16.98
N LEU A 140 13.83 0.11 16.82
CA LEU A 140 13.24 -0.44 15.59
C LEU A 140 11.80 0.04 15.40
N VAL A 141 11.02 0.12 16.48
CA VAL A 141 9.64 0.64 16.44
C VAL A 141 9.65 2.10 16.01
N GLU A 142 10.49 2.94 16.62
CA GLU A 142 10.62 4.35 16.27
C GLU A 142 11.11 4.55 14.84
N GLN A 143 12.12 3.79 14.40
CA GLN A 143 12.61 3.84 13.03
C GLN A 143 11.51 3.44 12.04
N THR A 144 10.74 2.39 12.35
CA THR A 144 9.63 1.92 11.52
C THR A 144 8.53 2.97 11.43
N GLU A 145 8.20 3.64 12.55
CA GLU A 145 7.23 4.73 12.57
C GLU A 145 7.71 5.94 11.76
N ARG A 146 8.99 6.32 11.86
CA ARG A 146 9.57 7.41 11.05
C ARG A 146 9.55 7.09 9.56
N GLN A 147 9.89 5.86 9.18
CA GLN A 147 9.98 5.44 7.78
C GLN A 147 8.62 5.21 7.14
N LEU A 148 7.74 4.40 7.73
CA LEU A 148 6.41 4.11 7.17
C LEU A 148 5.38 5.21 7.48
N GLY A 149 5.55 5.90 8.60
CA GLY A 149 4.66 6.95 9.08
C GLY A 149 3.59 6.46 10.06
N PRO A 150 3.00 7.39 10.83
CA PRO A 150 2.04 7.12 11.91
C PRO A 150 0.69 6.57 11.41
N ARG A 151 0.49 6.46 10.09
CA ARG A 151 -0.71 5.85 9.49
C ARG A 151 -0.64 4.33 9.45
N LEU A 152 0.55 3.78 9.21
CA LEU A 152 0.79 2.34 9.09
C LEU A 152 1.32 1.72 10.38
N VAL A 153 1.78 2.53 11.34
CA VAL A 153 2.34 2.06 12.60
C VAL A 153 1.47 2.55 13.76
N VAL A 154 1.24 1.68 14.75
CA VAL A 154 0.43 1.90 15.95
C VAL A 154 1.19 1.42 17.17
N GLY A 155 2.02 2.28 17.74
CA GLY A 155 3.00 1.84 18.74
C GLY A 155 3.85 0.72 18.15
N ALA A 156 3.84 -0.46 18.76
CA ALA A 156 4.58 -1.62 18.26
C ALA A 156 3.87 -2.42 17.15
N ASP A 157 2.62 -2.09 16.77
CA ASP A 157 1.87 -2.83 15.74
C ASP A 157 2.02 -2.13 14.37
N VAL A 158 2.60 -2.81 13.39
CA VAL A 158 2.57 -2.41 11.98
C VAL A 158 1.29 -2.97 11.35
N VAL A 159 0.43 -2.08 10.88
CA VAL A 159 -0.91 -2.38 10.36
C VAL A 159 -0.95 -2.13 8.87
N VAL A 160 -1.01 -3.21 8.10
CA VAL A 160 -1.00 -3.15 6.63
C VAL A 160 -2.24 -3.83 6.06
N PRO A 161 -3.14 -3.09 5.40
CA PRO A 161 -4.25 -3.70 4.68
C PRO A 161 -3.71 -4.29 3.37
N ILE A 162 -3.71 -5.62 3.26
CA ILE A 162 -3.20 -6.35 2.10
C ILE A 162 -4.29 -7.21 1.45
N VAL A 163 -4.10 -7.58 0.20
CA VAL A 163 -4.87 -8.64 -0.45
C VAL A 163 -4.37 -9.99 0.07
N GLY A 164 -5.26 -10.97 0.31
CA GLY A 164 -4.85 -12.30 0.78
C GLY A 164 -4.32 -12.34 2.23
N VAL A 165 -4.92 -11.58 3.15
CA VAL A 165 -4.47 -11.51 4.57
C VAL A 165 -4.41 -12.89 5.22
N ASP A 166 -5.36 -13.78 4.91
CA ASP A 166 -5.40 -15.11 5.52
C ASP A 166 -4.19 -15.96 5.13
N GLU A 167 -3.84 -15.94 3.84
CA GLU A 167 -2.66 -16.63 3.31
C GLU A 167 -1.38 -16.05 3.91
N PHE A 168 -1.28 -14.71 3.97
CA PHE A 168 -0.16 -14.02 4.61
C PHE A 168 0.00 -14.41 6.09
N VAL A 169 -1.09 -14.41 6.86
CA VAL A 169 -1.06 -14.76 8.28
C VAL A 169 -0.70 -16.24 8.47
N ALA A 170 -1.20 -17.14 7.60
CA ALA A 170 -0.85 -18.56 7.65
C ALA A 170 0.65 -18.78 7.39
N GLU A 171 1.20 -18.14 6.35
CA GLU A 171 2.61 -18.24 6.00
C GLU A 171 3.51 -17.65 7.10
N MET A 172 3.16 -16.48 7.63
CA MET A 172 3.88 -15.86 8.75
C MET A 172 3.82 -16.69 10.03
N LYS A 173 2.68 -17.31 10.35
CA LYS A 173 2.57 -18.21 11.51
C LYS A 173 3.45 -19.45 11.35
N GLY A 174 3.58 -19.98 10.13
CA GLY A 174 4.51 -21.08 9.84
C GLY A 174 5.95 -20.69 10.14
N ARG A 175 6.37 -19.50 9.70
CA ARG A 175 7.74 -18.99 9.91
C ARG A 175 8.03 -18.62 11.38
N LEU A 176 7.08 -17.98 12.07
CA LEU A 176 7.27 -17.53 13.46
C LEU A 176 7.26 -18.67 14.48
N ARG A 177 6.69 -19.83 14.14
CA ARG A 177 6.73 -21.01 15.01
C ARG A 177 8.09 -21.72 14.99
N GLY A 178 8.98 -21.36 14.05
CA GLY A 178 10.23 -22.08 13.80
C GLY A 178 10.00 -23.52 13.32
N PRO A 179 11.01 -24.18 12.73
CA PRO A 179 10.98 -25.64 12.66
C PRO A 179 10.96 -26.15 14.11
N ALA A 180 10.02 -27.02 14.44
CA ALA A 180 10.10 -27.77 15.67
C ALA A 180 11.29 -28.75 15.55
N SER A 181 12.47 -28.33 15.98
CA SER A 181 13.63 -29.18 16.28
C SER A 181 14.71 -28.37 16.99
#